data_AF-A0A2D4PXW4-F1
#
_entry.id   AF-A0A2D4PXW4-F1
#
_cell.length_a   1.000
_cell.length_b   1.000
_cell.length_c   1.000
_cell.angle_alpha   90.00
_cell.angle_beta   90.00
_cell.angle_gamma   90.00
#
_symmetry.space_group_name_H-M   'P 1'
#
loop_
_entity.id
_entity.type
_entity.pdbx_description
1 polymer ?
#
loop_
_entity_poly.entity_id
_entity_poly.type
_entity_poly.pdbx_seq_one_letter_code
_entity_poly.pdbx_strand_id
1 'polypeptide(L)'
;FISVMGKEQHALLIDCRSLETRLVPLTDPDLVVLITNSNVRHTLTGSEYPTRRCQCEEAAKMLGKASLREASMSDLEESRSLLSKEMYRRARHVIGEIERTSRAAEALEAKDYKRFGELMVE
;
A
#
# COMPACT_ATOMS: atom_id res chain seq x y z
N PHE A 1 -6.14 -13.07 -7.04
CA PHE A 1 -5.44 -12.17 -7.97
C PHE A 1 -4.04 -12.67 -8.26
N ILE A 2 -2.99 -12.30 -7.50
CA ILE A 2 -1.60 -12.56 -7.90
C ILE A 2 -1.27 -14.04 -8.22
N SER A 3 -1.74 -15.00 -7.42
CA SER A 3 -1.48 -16.43 -7.65
C SER A 3 -2.15 -16.99 -8.92
N VAL A 4 -3.19 -16.32 -9.44
CA VAL A 4 -4.00 -16.81 -10.58
C VAL A 4 -3.68 -16.01 -11.85
N MET A 5 -3.41 -14.71 -11.71
CA MET A 5 -3.24 -13.77 -12.82
C MET A 5 -1.79 -13.37 -13.07
N GLY A 6 -0.85 -13.88 -12.26
CA GLY A 6 0.57 -13.62 -12.43
C GLY A 6 1.05 -14.05 -13.82
N LYS A 7 1.94 -13.25 -14.41
CA LYS A 7 2.60 -13.54 -15.67
C LYS A 7 4.10 -13.47 -15.47
N GLU A 8 4.83 -14.37 -16.12
CA GLU A 8 6.29 -14.38 -16.10
C GLU A 8 6.85 -13.00 -16.45
N GLN A 9 7.88 -12.54 -15.72
CA GLN A 9 8.54 -11.25 -15.92
C GLN A 9 7.61 -10.03 -15.82
N HIS A 10 6.54 -10.12 -15.03
CA HIS A 10 5.66 -8.99 -14.73
C HIS A 10 5.35 -8.90 -13.24
N ALA A 11 5.34 -7.68 -12.71
CA ALA A 11 4.59 -7.36 -11.51
C ALA A 11 3.10 -7.17 -11.85
N LEU A 12 2.24 -7.24 -10.85
CA LEU A 12 0.79 -7.05 -11.01
C LEU A 12 0.33 -5.89 -10.13
N LEU A 13 -0.02 -4.77 -10.74
CA LEU A 13 -0.74 -3.69 -10.05
C LEU A 13 -2.21 -4.07 -9.95
N ILE A 14 -2.77 -4.03 -8.75
CA ILE A 14 -4.16 -4.40 -8.47
C ILE A 14 -4.86 -3.20 -7.83
N ASP A 15 -5.90 -2.69 -8.49
CA ASP A 15 -6.81 -1.74 -7.86
C ASP A 15 -7.81 -2.52 -6.99
N CYS A 16 -7.63 -2.48 -5.67
CA CYS A 16 -8.50 -3.22 -4.74
C CYS A 16 -9.93 -2.65 -4.62
N ARG A 17 -10.24 -1.51 -5.24
CA ARG A 17 -11.60 -0.93 -5.30
C ARG A 17 -12.34 -1.36 -6.55
N SER A 18 -11.75 -1.16 -7.73
CA SER A 18 -12.38 -1.55 -9.02
C SER A 18 -12.15 -3.00 -9.40
N LEU A 19 -11.18 -3.67 -8.76
CA LEU A 19 -10.65 -4.99 -9.11
C LEU A 19 -9.93 -5.03 -10.47
N GLU A 20 -9.68 -3.87 -11.07
CA GLU A 20 -8.87 -3.78 -12.28
C GLU A 20 -7.42 -4.16 -11.99
N THR A 21 -6.79 -4.76 -13.00
CA THR A 21 -5.41 -5.23 -12.90
C THR A 21 -4.60 -4.78 -14.09
N ARG A 22 -3.34 -4.45 -13.83
CA ARG A 22 -2.38 -4.09 -14.87
C ARG A 22 -1.08 -4.86 -14.66
N LEU A 23 -0.62 -5.51 -15.71
CA LEU A 23 0.68 -6.16 -15.75
C LEU A 23 1.75 -5.09 -15.99
N VAL A 24 2.69 -4.98 -15.08
CA VAL A 24 3.83 -4.05 -15.15
C VAL A 24 5.08 -4.85 -15.51
N PRO A 25 5.71 -4.63 -16.67
CA PRO A 25 6.89 -5.39 -17.09
C PRO A 25 8.04 -5.30 -16.08
N LEU A 26 8.65 -6.45 -15.79
CA LEU A 26 9.83 -6.62 -14.95
C LEU A 26 10.82 -7.54 -15.67
N THR A 27 11.32 -7.05 -16.80
CA THR A 27 12.09 -7.85 -17.79
C THR A 27 13.57 -7.49 -17.85
N ASP A 28 14.07 -6.64 -16.93
CA ASP A 28 15.45 -6.20 -16.95
C ASP A 28 16.36 -7.28 -16.35
N PRO A 29 17.33 -7.83 -17.12
CA PRO A 29 18.19 -8.91 -16.66
C PRO A 29 19.19 -8.48 -15.57
N ASP A 30 19.48 -7.18 -15.45
CA ASP A 30 20.40 -6.64 -14.45
C ASP A 30 19.68 -6.31 -13.12
N LEU A 31 18.35 -6.42 -13.09
CA LEU A 31 17.53 -6.23 -11.90
C LEU A 31 17.20 -7.56 -11.23
N VAL A 32 17.39 -7.63 -9.91
CA VAL A 32 17.00 -8.79 -9.10
C VAL A 32 16.16 -8.37 -7.90
N VAL A 33 15.19 -9.22 -7.53
CA VAL A 33 14.43 -9.10 -6.29
C VAL A 33 14.99 -10.09 -5.28
N LEU A 34 15.74 -9.60 -4.29
CA LEU A 34 16.27 -10.42 -3.21
C LEU A 34 15.26 -10.54 -2.06
N ILE A 35 14.83 -11.76 -1.75
CA ILE A 35 13.95 -12.04 -0.61
C ILE A 35 14.81 -12.50 0.57
N THR A 36 14.78 -11.74 1.67
CA THR A 36 15.48 -12.09 2.92
C THR A 36 14.47 -12.51 3.99
N ASN A 37 14.49 -13.79 4.38
CA ASN A 37 13.63 -14.31 5.44
C ASN A 37 14.31 -14.10 6.81
N SER A 38 13.66 -13.37 7.71
CA SER A 38 14.17 -13.13 9.08
C SER A 38 14.30 -14.42 9.90
N ASN A 39 13.63 -15.50 9.50
CA ASN A 39 13.52 -16.77 10.23
C ASN A 39 12.93 -16.64 11.65
N VAL A 40 12.44 -15.46 12.04
CA VAL A 40 11.73 -15.24 13.30
C VAL A 40 10.23 -15.39 13.05
N ARG A 41 9.58 -16.31 13.76
CA ARG A 41 8.12 -16.44 13.78
C ARG A 41 7.59 -15.83 15.08
N HIS A 42 7.16 -14.58 15.03
CA HIS A 42 6.29 -14.05 16.08
C HIS A 42 4.92 -14.71 15.94
N THR A 43 4.40 -15.30 17.00
CA THR A 43 3.02 -15.76 17.04
C THR A 43 2.13 -14.54 16.83
N LEU A 44 1.52 -14.43 15.65
CA LEU A 44 0.44 -13.47 15.44
C LEU A 44 -0.68 -13.89 16.38
N THR A 45 -0.81 -13.23 17.53
CA THR A 45 -1.88 -13.44 18.52
C THR A 45 -3.28 -13.12 17.94
N GLY A 46 -3.37 -12.80 16.65
CA GLY A 46 -4.61 -12.60 15.92
C GLY A 46 -5.25 -11.23 16.14
N SER A 47 -4.88 -10.48 17.19
CA SER A 47 -5.52 -9.22 17.54
C SER A 47 -5.04 -8.02 16.73
N GLU A 48 -3.75 -7.94 16.39
CA GLU A 48 -3.15 -6.75 15.77
C GLU A 48 -3.75 -6.38 14.42
N TYR A 49 -4.04 -7.39 13.58
CA TYR A 49 -4.55 -7.14 12.23
C TYR A 49 -6.02 -6.67 12.25
N PRO A 50 -6.97 -7.36 12.92
CA PRO A 50 -8.33 -6.86 13.12
C PRO A 50 -8.38 -5.48 13.76
N THR A 51 -7.54 -5.21 14.77
CA THR A 51 -7.47 -3.89 15.40
C THR A 51 -7.07 -2.82 14.39
N ARG A 52 -6.05 -3.04 13.57
CA ARG A 52 -5.64 -2.07 12.52
C ARG A 52 -6.73 -1.84 11.49
N ARG A 53 -7.40 -2.91 11.07
CA ARG A 53 -8.51 -2.81 10.13
C ARG A 53 -9.65 -1.96 10.71
N CYS A 54 -10.06 -2.23 11.95
CA CYS A 54 -11.08 -1.44 12.65
C CYS A 54 -10.69 0.04 12.74
N GLN A 55 -9.45 0.33 13.15
CA GLN A 55 -8.93 1.70 13.24
C GLN A 55 -8.98 2.44 11.89
N CYS A 56 -8.68 1.77 10.77
CA CYS A 56 -8.77 2.35 9.43
C CYS A 56 -10.22 2.58 8.98
N GLU A 57 -11.13 1.65 9.28
CA GLU A 57 -12.56 1.77 8.98
C GLU A 57 -13.20 2.92 9.76
N GLU A 58 -12.88 3.05 11.05
CA GLU A 58 -13.32 4.16 11.89
C GLU A 58 -12.76 5.51 11.41
N ALA A 59 -11.49 5.55 11.01
CA ALA A 59 -10.90 6.76 10.46
C ALA A 59 -11.61 7.20 9.16
N ALA A 60 -11.88 6.27 8.24
CA ALA A 60 -12.63 6.57 7.02
C ALA A 60 -14.02 7.14 7.33
N LYS A 61 -14.73 6.57 8.31
CA LYS A 61 -16.03 7.07 8.76
C LYS A 61 -15.95 8.49 9.32
N MET A 62 -14.94 8.79 10.14
CA MET A 62 -14.74 10.14 10.70
C MET A 62 -14.40 11.17 9.61
N LEU A 63 -13.75 10.75 8.53
CA LEU A 63 -13.49 11.57 7.34
C LEU A 63 -14.71 11.67 6.40
N GLY A 64 -15.82 11.00 6.70
CA GLY A 64 -17.01 10.97 5.84
C GLY A 64 -16.81 10.24 4.52
N LYS A 65 -15.89 9.25 4.48
CA LYS A 65 -15.54 8.48 3.28
C LYS A 65 -15.96 7.03 3.40
N ALA A 66 -16.24 6.37 2.27
CA ALA A 66 -16.56 4.94 2.28
C ALA A 66 -15.32 4.09 2.63
N SER A 67 -14.13 4.57 2.24
CA SER A 67 -12.86 3.98 2.59
C SER A 67 -11.73 5.02 2.54
N LEU A 68 -10.57 4.69 3.12
CA LEU A 68 -9.39 5.55 3.03
C LEU A 68 -8.87 5.74 1.59
N ARG A 69 -9.35 4.95 0.62
CA ARG A 69 -9.05 5.14 -0.81
C ARG A 69 -9.64 6.43 -1.39
N GLU A 70 -10.66 7.00 -0.75
CA GLU A 70 -11.32 8.24 -1.16
C GLU A 70 -10.83 9.46 -0.39
N ALA A 71 -9.91 9.26 0.54
CA ALA A 71 -9.35 10.32 1.36
C ALA A 71 -8.05 10.84 0.76
N SER A 72 -7.90 12.16 0.75
CA SER A 72 -6.64 12.83 0.46
C SER A 72 -5.83 13.08 1.74
N MET A 73 -4.54 13.42 1.61
CA MET A 73 -3.76 13.91 2.75
C MET A 73 -4.33 15.21 3.33
N SER A 74 -4.97 16.06 2.52
CA SER A 74 -5.66 17.27 3.01
C SER A 74 -6.85 16.89 3.89
N ASP A 75 -7.69 15.97 3.43
CA ASP A 75 -8.86 15.49 4.18
C ASP A 75 -8.45 14.97 5.57
N LEU A 76 -7.30 14.29 5.63
CA LEU A 76 -6.75 13.76 6.86
C LEU A 76 -6.25 14.87 7.81
N GLU A 77 -5.53 15.87 7.31
CA GLU A 77 -5.04 16.98 8.14
C GLU A 77 -6.18 17.87 8.63
N GLU A 78 -7.21 18.11 7.82
CA GLU A 78 -8.42 18.85 8.22
C GLU A 78 -9.19 18.13 9.32
N SER A 79 -9.22 16.79 9.27
CA SER A 79 -9.91 15.95 10.25
C SER A 79 -9.05 15.54 11.44
N ARG A 80 -7.82 16.08 11.57
CA ARG A 80 -6.82 15.63 12.55
C ARG A 80 -7.32 15.69 14.00
N SER A 81 -8.10 16.70 14.35
CA SER A 81 -8.66 16.88 15.70
C SER A 81 -9.74 15.85 16.05
N LEU A 82 -10.36 15.23 15.05
CA LEU A 82 -11.41 14.22 15.22
C LEU A 82 -10.84 12.82 15.47
N LEU A 83 -9.59 12.59 15.07
CA LEU A 83 -8.94 11.28 15.09
C LEU A 83 -8.10 11.09 16.35
N SER A 84 -8.12 9.86 16.90
CA SER A 84 -7.10 9.48 17.87
C SER A 84 -5.70 9.50 17.23
N LYS A 85 -4.66 9.67 18.05
CA LYS A 85 -3.26 9.64 17.59
C LYS A 85 -2.94 8.36 16.81
N GLU A 86 -3.52 7.24 17.20
CA GLU A 86 -3.31 5.97 16.51
C GLU A 86 -4.02 5.92 15.16
N MET A 87 -5.31 6.28 15.12
CA MET A 87 -6.09 6.32 13.88
C MET A 87 -5.47 7.25 12.85
N TYR A 88 -5.05 8.45 13.24
CA TYR A 88 -4.36 9.38 12.36
C TYR A 88 -3.08 8.76 11.79
N ARG A 89 -2.26 8.08 12.61
CA ARG A 89 -1.05 7.39 12.13
C ARG A 89 -1.37 6.25 11.15
N ARG A 90 -2.44 5.49 11.38
CA ARG A 90 -2.86 4.41 10.47
C ARG A 90 -3.38 4.97 9.15
N ALA A 91 -4.29 5.94 9.21
CA ALA A 91 -4.85 6.58 8.04
C ALA A 91 -3.78 7.25 7.18
N ARG A 92 -2.85 7.98 7.80
CA ARG A 92 -1.71 8.60 7.12
C ARG A 92 -0.87 7.58 6.36
N HIS A 93 -0.58 6.45 6.99
CA HIS A 93 0.18 5.38 6.35
C HIS A 93 -0.58 4.84 5.13
N VAL A 94 -1.86 4.50 5.27
CA VAL A 94 -2.67 3.92 4.19
C VAL A 94 -2.84 4.90 3.02
N ILE A 95 -3.21 6.15 3.29
CA ILE A 95 -3.39 7.17 2.24
C ILE A 95 -2.07 7.39 1.49
N GLY A 96 -0.96 7.55 2.22
CA GLY A 96 0.35 7.69 1.60
C GLY A 96 0.81 6.44 0.84
N GLU A 97 0.50 5.23 1.34
CA GLU A 97 0.88 3.98 0.68
C GLU A 97 0.14 3.77 -0.65
N ILE A 98 -1.13 4.17 -0.72
CA ILE A 98 -1.92 4.13 -1.97
C ILE A 98 -1.27 5.02 -3.04
N GLU A 99 -0.86 6.24 -2.68
CA GLU A 99 -0.18 7.15 -3.59
C GLU A 99 1.22 6.63 -3.97
N ARG A 100 2.01 6.19 -2.99
CA ARG A 100 3.34 5.62 -3.22
C ARG A 100 3.30 4.40 -4.13
N THR A 101 2.31 3.52 -3.98
CA THR A 101 2.16 2.33 -4.84
C THR A 101 1.88 2.70 -6.29
N SER A 102 1.07 3.74 -6.52
CA SER A 102 0.78 4.24 -7.87
C SER A 102 2.05 4.80 -8.52
N ARG A 103 2.78 5.66 -7.79
CA ARG A 103 4.09 6.19 -8.21
C ARG A 103 5.14 5.09 -8.44
N ALA A 104 5.12 4.04 -7.61
CA ALA A 104 6.04 2.91 -7.74
C ALA A 104 5.76 2.13 -9.03
N ALA A 105 4.48 1.90 -9.37
CA ALA A 105 4.14 1.25 -10.63
C ALA A 105 4.63 2.05 -11.85
N GLU A 106 4.47 3.39 -11.83
CA GLU A 106 4.99 4.28 -12.88
C GLU A 106 6.52 4.24 -12.98
N ALA A 107 7.22 4.32 -11.84
CA ALA A 107 8.67 4.23 -11.80
C ALA A 107 9.18 2.88 -12.33
N LEU A 108 8.49 1.79 -11.99
CA LEU A 108 8.84 0.45 -12.46
C LEU A 108 8.67 0.30 -13.97
N GLU A 109 7.59 0.84 -14.54
CA GLU A 109 7.37 0.86 -15.99
C GLU A 109 8.40 1.71 -16.73
N ALA A 110 8.79 2.85 -16.14
CA ALA A 110 9.83 3.72 -16.67
C ALA A 110 11.25 3.16 -16.49
N LYS A 111 11.39 1.98 -15.85
CA LYS A 111 12.68 1.40 -15.43
C LYS A 111 13.53 2.31 -14.54
N ASP A 112 12.88 3.22 -13.81
CA ASP A 112 13.53 4.06 -12.80
C ASP A 112 13.63 3.30 -11.48
N TYR A 113 14.55 2.34 -11.43
CA TYR A 113 14.72 1.47 -10.26
C TYR A 113 15.25 2.22 -9.04
N LYS A 114 15.96 3.33 -9.25
CA LYS A 114 16.40 4.19 -8.16
C LYS A 114 15.18 4.81 -7.49
N ARG A 115 14.28 5.41 -8.26
CA ARG A 115 13.05 5.98 -7.72
C ARG A 115 12.13 4.93 -7.11
N PHE A 116 12.01 3.76 -7.75
CA PHE A 116 11.27 2.63 -7.18
C PHE A 116 11.83 2.22 -5.81
N GLY A 117 13.16 2.09 -5.69
CA GLY A 117 13.84 1.77 -4.44
C GLY A 117 13.68 2.83 -3.36
N GLU A 118 13.72 4.12 -3.72
CA GLU A 118 13.42 5.22 -2.78
C GLU A 118 11.99 5.10 -2.21
N LEU A 119 11.00 4.82 -3.07
CA LEU A 119 9.60 4.63 -2.68
C LEU A 119 9.38 3.40 -1.77
N MET A 120 10.22 2.36 -1.89
CA MET A 120 10.18 1.18 -1.01
C MET A 120 10.67 1.50 0.42
N VAL A 121 11.47 2.56 0.59
CA VAL A 121 12.07 2.95 1.87
C VAL A 121 11.26 4.01 2.62
N GLU A 122 10.48 4.84 1.90
CA GLU A 122 9.62 5.92 2.43
C GLU A 122 8.55 5.44 3.44
#